data_AF-A0A7S4EMJ1-F1
#
_entry.id   AF-A0A7S4EMJ1-F1
#
_cell.length_a   1.000
_cell.length_b   1.000
_cell.length_c   1.000
_cell.angle_alpha   90.00
_cell.angle_beta   90.00
_cell.angle_gamma   90.00
#
_symmetry.space_group_name_H-M   'P 1'
#
loop_
_entity.id
_entity.type
_entity.pdbx_description
1 polymer ?
#
loop_
_entity_poly.entity_id
_entity_poly.type
_entity_poly.pdbx_seq_one_letter_code
_entity_poly.pdbx_strand_id
1 'polypeptide(L)'
;MKSAIFASLVATATAFAPVQQTASSISLKAFEDALGSQPPLGFFDPLGLVEDGDQEKFDRLRFVEIKHGRICMLAFLGQITTRNGVHLPGDIDYSGNAFDSFPNGWAAISGPDAIPSAGLAQIVAFVAALELGVMKDIEGTGNEFVGDFRNGSLDFGWDTFDEETKLSKRAIELN
;
A
#
# COMPACT_ATOMS: atom_id res chain seq x y z
N MET A 1 64.06 49.99 -11.92
CA MET A 1 62.83 50.75 -12.23
C MET A 1 62.29 50.22 -13.55
N LYS A 2 61.14 49.57 -13.72
CA LYS A 2 59.99 49.21 -12.88
C LYS A 2 59.42 47.94 -13.53
N SER A 3 59.29 46.88 -12.76
CA SER A 3 58.51 45.68 -13.08
C SER A 3 57.04 45.98 -12.82
N ALA A 4 56.11 45.59 -13.72
CA ALA A 4 54.73 45.27 -13.35
C ALA A 4 53.89 44.71 -14.52
N ILE A 5 53.53 43.43 -14.37
CA ILE A 5 52.16 42.91 -14.43
C ILE A 5 51.41 43.03 -15.78
N PHE A 6 51.35 41.93 -16.55
CA PHE A 6 50.15 41.50 -17.29
C PHE A 6 50.38 40.10 -17.91
N ALA A 7 50.24 39.04 -17.10
CA ALA A 7 50.14 37.67 -17.61
C ALA A 7 49.59 36.72 -16.53
N SER A 8 48.27 36.75 -16.33
CA SER A 8 47.54 35.69 -15.62
C SER A 8 46.40 35.22 -16.52
N LEU A 9 46.77 34.48 -17.57
CA LEU A 9 45.86 33.67 -18.37
C LEU A 9 46.30 32.21 -18.17
N VAL A 10 45.31 31.32 -18.15
CA VAL A 10 45.40 29.87 -17.92
C VAL A 10 45.32 29.46 -16.43
N ALA A 11 44.13 29.64 -15.85
CA ALA A 11 43.67 28.76 -14.78
C ALA A 11 43.24 27.43 -15.43
N THR A 12 43.93 26.35 -15.10
CA THR A 12 43.65 24.98 -15.53
C THR A 12 42.35 24.48 -14.88
N ALA A 13 41.32 24.25 -15.69
CA ALA A 13 40.12 23.53 -15.27
C ALA A 13 40.43 22.02 -15.27
N THR A 14 40.82 21.47 -14.12
CA THR A 14 40.99 20.03 -13.94
C THR A 14 39.70 19.39 -13.42
N ALA A 15 39.08 18.60 -14.31
CA ALA A 15 38.44 17.31 -14.03
C ALA A 15 37.30 17.24 -13.00
N PHE A 16 36.07 17.50 -13.47
CA PHE A 16 34.93 16.69 -13.04
C PHE A 16 34.83 15.48 -13.98
N ALA A 17 35.35 14.33 -13.54
CA ALA A 17 35.05 13.05 -14.17
C ALA A 17 33.71 12.55 -13.61
N PRO A 18 32.78 12.06 -14.44
CA PRO A 18 31.55 11.45 -13.94
C PRO A 18 31.91 10.18 -13.16
N VAL A 19 31.45 10.09 -11.92
CA VAL A 19 31.44 8.83 -11.16
C VAL A 19 30.54 7.87 -11.93
N GLN A 20 31.12 6.82 -12.49
CA GLN A 20 30.37 5.75 -13.12
C GLN A 20 29.63 5.00 -12.01
N GLN A 21 28.37 5.37 -11.77
CA GLN A 21 27.47 4.57 -10.93
C GLN A 21 27.42 3.19 -11.55
N THR A 22 28.04 2.22 -10.88
CA THR A 22 27.93 0.83 -11.27
C THR A 22 26.50 0.43 -10.93
N ALA A 23 25.62 0.47 -11.92
CA ALA A 23 24.30 -0.13 -11.81
C ALA A 23 24.54 -1.63 -11.60
N SER A 24 24.43 -2.09 -10.36
CA SER A 24 24.31 -3.49 -10.04
C SER A 24 22.99 -3.96 -10.63
N SER A 25 23.03 -4.57 -11.81
CA SER A 25 21.88 -5.25 -12.39
C SER A 25 21.57 -6.47 -11.51
N ILE A 26 20.82 -6.24 -10.43
CA ILE A 26 20.09 -7.31 -9.74
C ILE A 26 19.03 -7.75 -10.76
N SER A 27 19.44 -8.71 -11.58
CA SER A 27 18.66 -9.32 -12.65
C SER A 27 17.27 -9.70 -12.13
N LEU A 28 16.25 -9.52 -12.97
CA LEU A 28 14.83 -9.94 -12.80
C LEU A 28 14.60 -11.23 -12.00
N LYS A 29 15.57 -12.15 -12.01
CA LYS A 29 15.64 -13.36 -11.16
C LYS A 29 15.52 -13.13 -9.65
N ALA A 30 15.75 -11.92 -9.14
CA ALA A 30 15.68 -11.66 -7.70
C ALA A 30 14.27 -11.72 -7.12
N PHE A 31 13.23 -11.52 -7.93
CA PHE A 31 11.83 -11.45 -7.46
C PHE A 31 10.94 -12.55 -8.04
N GLU A 32 11.49 -13.48 -8.83
CA GLU A 32 10.71 -14.57 -9.46
C GLU A 32 10.06 -15.51 -8.43
N ASP A 33 10.73 -15.73 -7.29
CA ASP A 33 10.25 -16.53 -6.16
C ASP A 33 9.53 -15.70 -5.08
N ALA A 34 9.26 -14.42 -5.35
CA ALA A 34 8.63 -13.56 -4.37
C ALA A 34 7.16 -13.92 -4.13
N LEU A 35 6.67 -13.58 -2.94
CA LEU A 35 5.29 -13.78 -2.52
C LEU A 35 4.30 -13.27 -3.60
N GLY A 36 3.34 -14.10 -4.02
CA GLY A 36 2.35 -13.74 -5.04
C GLY A 36 2.68 -14.20 -6.46
N SER A 37 3.93 -14.60 -6.74
CA SER A 37 4.27 -15.33 -7.96
C SER A 37 3.64 -16.72 -7.88
N GLN A 38 2.55 -16.94 -8.62
CA GLN A 38 1.83 -18.21 -8.62
C GLN A 38 1.52 -18.70 -10.05
N PRO A 39 1.48 -20.03 -10.29
CA PRO A 39 0.99 -20.57 -11.55
C PRO A 39 -0.46 -20.12 -11.82
N PRO A 40 -0.86 -19.86 -13.09
CA PRO A 40 -0.16 -20.19 -14.34
C PRO A 40 0.81 -19.12 -14.86
N LEU A 41 0.78 -17.89 -14.32
CA LEU A 41 1.55 -16.77 -14.84
C LEU A 41 2.95 -16.67 -14.24
N GLY A 42 3.13 -17.13 -12.99
CA GLY A 42 4.40 -16.96 -12.27
C GLY A 42 4.70 -15.48 -12.03
N PHE A 43 5.94 -15.07 -12.25
CA PHE A 43 6.36 -13.68 -12.10
C PHE A 43 5.79 -12.81 -13.23
N PHE A 44 4.88 -11.90 -12.88
CA PHE A 44 4.17 -11.06 -13.83
C PHE A 44 4.56 -9.58 -13.68
N ASP A 45 5.52 -9.13 -14.49
CA ASP A 45 5.89 -7.73 -14.63
C ASP A 45 6.06 -7.33 -16.12
N PRO A 46 4.95 -7.13 -16.86
CA PRO A 46 5.02 -6.74 -18.27
C PRO A 46 5.50 -5.31 -18.50
N LEU A 47 5.49 -4.47 -17.46
CA LEU A 47 5.84 -3.05 -17.53
C LEU A 47 7.26 -2.75 -17.01
N GLY A 48 7.99 -3.76 -16.54
CA GLY A 48 9.34 -3.60 -15.99
C GLY A 48 9.37 -2.71 -14.75
N LEU A 49 8.33 -2.72 -13.93
CA LEU A 49 8.21 -1.87 -12.75
C LEU A 49 9.30 -2.16 -11.71
N VAL A 50 9.87 -3.37 -11.70
CA VAL A 50 10.93 -3.76 -10.74
C VAL A 50 12.21 -4.23 -11.43
N GLU A 51 12.38 -3.89 -12.71
CA GLU A 51 13.55 -4.26 -13.53
C GLU A 51 14.85 -3.64 -13.02
N ASP A 52 14.76 -2.50 -12.33
CA ASP A 52 15.88 -1.79 -11.70
C ASP A 52 16.45 -2.52 -10.46
N GLY A 53 15.78 -3.56 -9.97
CA GLY A 53 16.28 -4.36 -8.86
C GLY A 53 16.24 -3.64 -7.51
N ASP A 54 15.53 -2.52 -7.42
CA ASP A 54 15.42 -1.72 -6.20
C ASP A 54 14.46 -2.37 -5.20
N GLN A 55 15.02 -2.88 -4.10
CA GLN A 55 14.26 -3.54 -3.04
C GLN A 55 13.28 -2.57 -2.36
N GLU A 56 13.65 -1.31 -2.15
CA GLU A 56 12.78 -0.33 -1.47
C GLU A 56 11.53 -0.05 -2.31
N LYS A 57 11.72 0.06 -3.62
CA LYS A 57 10.62 0.19 -4.58
C LYS A 57 9.73 -1.05 -4.59
N PHE A 58 10.30 -2.25 -4.58
CA PHE A 58 9.54 -3.50 -4.51
C PHE A 58 8.69 -3.58 -3.23
N ASP A 59 9.29 -3.28 -2.07
CA ASP A 59 8.60 -3.29 -0.78
C ASP A 59 7.47 -2.27 -0.74
N ARG A 60 7.68 -1.07 -1.29
CA ARG A 60 6.64 -0.06 -1.44
C ARG A 60 5.52 -0.53 -2.37
N LEU A 61 5.84 -1.13 -3.50
CA LEU A 61 4.82 -1.65 -4.43
C LEU A 61 4.01 -2.77 -3.79
N ARG A 62 4.67 -3.66 -3.04
CA ARG A 62 4.01 -4.72 -2.27
C ARG A 62 3.06 -4.16 -1.22
N PHE A 63 3.50 -3.13 -0.48
CA PHE A 63 2.65 -2.45 0.50
C PHE A 63 1.38 -1.87 -0.14
N VAL A 64 1.55 -1.20 -1.29
CA VAL A 64 0.46 -0.60 -2.05
C VAL A 64 -0.51 -1.69 -2.52
N GLU A 65 0.00 -2.79 -3.07
CA GLU A 65 -0.80 -3.92 -3.54
C GLU A 65 -1.64 -4.54 -2.42
N ILE A 66 -1.02 -4.88 -1.28
CA ILE A 66 -1.71 -5.45 -0.11
C ILE A 66 -2.80 -4.50 0.40
N LYS A 67 -2.50 -3.20 0.48
CA LYS A 67 -3.47 -2.20 0.95
C LYS A 67 -4.68 -2.11 0.03
N HIS A 68 -4.47 -2.07 -1.29
CA HIS A 68 -5.58 -2.07 -2.25
C HIS A 68 -6.35 -3.39 -2.22
N GLY A 69 -5.66 -4.53 -2.14
CA GLY A 69 -6.28 -5.86 -2.00
C GLY A 69 -7.22 -5.94 -0.79
N ARG A 70 -6.76 -5.52 0.39
CA ARG A 70 -7.57 -5.47 1.63
C ARG A 70 -8.81 -4.58 1.49
N ILE A 71 -8.65 -3.40 0.88
CA ILE A 71 -9.79 -2.49 0.62
C ILE A 71 -10.80 -3.17 -0.31
N CYS A 72 -10.34 -3.82 -1.39
CA CYS A 72 -11.19 -4.52 -2.34
C CYS A 72 -11.90 -5.73 -1.71
N MET A 73 -11.22 -6.52 -0.87
CA MET A 73 -11.82 -7.65 -0.15
C MET A 73 -13.00 -7.20 0.72
N LEU A 74 -12.81 -6.15 1.52
CA LEU A 74 -13.85 -5.58 2.36
C LEU A 74 -14.99 -4.96 1.53
N ALA A 75 -14.66 -4.23 0.46
CA ALA A 75 -15.64 -3.61 -0.42
C ALA A 75 -16.50 -4.65 -1.15
N PHE A 76 -15.91 -5.73 -1.64
CA PHE A 76 -16.61 -6.80 -2.34
C PHE A 76 -17.57 -7.56 -1.42
N LEU A 77 -17.10 -7.98 -0.24
CA LEU A 77 -17.95 -8.63 0.75
C LEU A 77 -19.07 -7.69 1.23
N GLY A 78 -18.76 -6.41 1.44
CA GLY A 78 -19.73 -5.38 1.78
C GLY A 78 -20.83 -5.25 0.73
N GLN A 79 -20.47 -5.18 -0.56
CA GLN A 79 -21.42 -5.13 -1.66
C GLN A 79 -22.32 -6.37 -1.72
N ILE A 80 -21.77 -7.57 -1.50
CA ILE A 80 -22.58 -8.80 -1.47
C ILE A 80 -23.59 -8.75 -0.31
N THR A 81 -23.13 -8.36 0.88
CA THR A 81 -23.93 -8.35 2.10
C THR A 81 -25.09 -7.36 2.00
N THR A 82 -24.83 -6.13 1.56
CA THR A 82 -25.88 -5.10 1.45
C THR A 82 -26.86 -5.40 0.31
N ARG A 83 -26.38 -5.98 -0.80
CA ARG A 83 -27.27 -6.45 -1.89
C ARG A 83 -28.13 -7.64 -1.50
N ASN A 84 -27.65 -8.48 -0.57
CA ASN A 84 -28.43 -9.57 0.00
C ASN A 84 -29.50 -9.09 0.99
N GLY A 85 -29.61 -7.77 1.23
CA GLY A 85 -30.62 -7.18 2.11
C GLY A 85 -30.27 -7.25 3.59
N VAL A 86 -29.05 -7.65 3.95
CA VAL A 86 -28.60 -7.70 5.34
C VAL A 86 -28.16 -6.32 5.77
N HIS A 87 -28.99 -5.67 6.58
CA HIS A 87 -28.74 -4.35 7.16
C HIS A 87 -28.72 -4.44 8.68
N LEU A 88 -28.09 -3.44 9.31
CA LEU A 88 -28.16 -3.31 10.76
C LEU A 88 -29.59 -2.95 11.18
N PRO A 89 -30.10 -3.49 12.30
CA PRO A 89 -31.41 -3.10 12.81
C PRO A 89 -31.36 -1.67 13.39
N GLY A 90 -32.39 -0.87 13.12
CA GLY A 90 -32.57 0.47 13.67
C GLY A 90 -32.34 1.60 12.67
N ASP A 91 -32.15 2.80 13.20
CA ASP A 91 -32.02 4.04 12.43
C ASP A 91 -30.56 4.48 12.36
N ILE A 92 -30.13 4.96 11.19
CA ILE A 92 -28.79 5.51 10.98
C ILE A 92 -28.62 6.87 11.66
N ASP A 93 -29.73 7.58 11.84
CA ASP A 93 -29.77 8.93 12.37
C ASP A 93 -30.87 9.12 13.42
N TYR A 94 -30.84 10.26 14.09
CA TYR A 94 -31.87 10.64 15.06
C TYR A 94 -33.18 11.11 14.40
N SER A 95 -33.24 11.17 13.06
CA SER A 95 -34.43 11.58 12.31
C SER A 95 -35.36 10.41 12.02
N GLY A 96 -34.93 9.18 12.31
CA GLY A 96 -35.71 7.96 12.11
C GLY A 96 -35.51 7.33 10.72
N ASN A 97 -34.39 7.61 10.04
CA ASN A 97 -34.08 6.97 8.78
C ASN A 97 -33.47 5.57 9.03
N ALA A 98 -34.24 4.52 8.73
CA ALA A 98 -33.81 3.13 8.89
C ALA A 98 -32.61 2.80 7.99
N PHE A 99 -31.72 1.90 8.42
CA PHE A 99 -30.57 1.45 7.62
C PHE A 99 -30.97 0.76 6.29
N ASP A 100 -32.18 0.17 6.21
CA ASP A 100 -32.67 -0.48 5.00
C ASP A 100 -33.17 0.50 3.92
N SER A 101 -33.39 1.77 4.30
CA SER A 101 -33.95 2.79 3.41
C SER A 101 -32.91 3.37 2.45
N PHE A 102 -31.63 3.12 2.70
CA PHE A 102 -30.53 3.62 1.88
C PHE A 102 -30.26 2.70 0.69
N PRO A 103 -29.98 3.26 -0.51
CA PRO A 103 -29.74 2.49 -1.71
C PRO A 103 -28.36 1.82 -1.68
N ASN A 104 -28.20 0.78 -2.50
CA ASN A 104 -26.95 0.02 -2.60
C ASN A 104 -25.96 0.62 -3.62
N GLY A 105 -24.67 0.29 -3.44
CA GLY A 105 -23.62 0.62 -4.42
C GLY A 105 -23.32 2.11 -4.49
N TRP A 106 -23.08 2.63 -5.69
CA TRP A 106 -22.74 4.04 -5.91
C TRP A 106 -23.85 5.00 -5.46
N ALA A 107 -25.12 4.57 -5.52
CA ALA A 107 -26.24 5.38 -5.08
C ALA A 107 -26.22 5.69 -3.57
N ALA A 108 -25.56 4.84 -2.76
CA ALA A 108 -25.36 5.09 -1.32
C ALA A 108 -24.49 6.33 -1.06
N ILE A 109 -23.59 6.64 -2.00
CA ILE A 109 -22.57 7.70 -1.86
C ILE A 109 -23.00 8.97 -2.60
N SER A 110 -23.62 8.84 -3.77
CA SER A 110 -23.96 9.98 -4.64
C SER A 110 -25.30 9.82 -5.36
N GLY A 111 -26.27 9.20 -4.69
CA GLY A 111 -27.67 9.11 -5.13
C GLY A 111 -28.60 10.14 -4.46
N PRO A 112 -29.88 10.17 -4.86
CA PRO A 112 -30.90 11.04 -4.26
C PRO A 112 -31.13 10.77 -2.78
N ASP A 113 -31.08 9.49 -2.38
CA ASP A 113 -31.26 9.01 -1.00
C ASP A 113 -29.92 8.58 -0.39
N ALA A 114 -28.83 9.29 -0.72
CA ALA A 114 -27.49 8.97 -0.24
C ALA A 114 -27.30 9.27 1.25
N ILE A 115 -26.26 8.66 1.83
CA ILE A 115 -25.82 8.94 3.20
C ILE A 115 -25.49 10.44 3.33
N PRO A 116 -25.93 11.11 4.41
CA PRO A 116 -25.62 12.51 4.63
C PRO A 116 -24.11 12.80 4.56
N SER A 117 -23.73 13.92 3.95
CA SER A 117 -22.33 14.30 3.75
C SER A 117 -21.54 14.40 5.05
N ALA A 118 -22.18 14.79 6.15
CA ALA A 118 -21.57 14.81 7.49
C ALA A 118 -21.20 13.39 7.97
N GLY A 119 -22.03 12.38 7.71
CA GLY A 119 -21.73 10.98 8.05
C GLY A 119 -20.58 10.45 7.21
N LEU A 120 -20.56 10.75 5.90
CA LEU A 120 -19.42 10.41 5.04
C LEU A 120 -18.12 11.09 5.50
N ALA A 121 -18.19 12.35 5.91
CA ALA A 121 -17.03 13.07 6.44
C ALA A 121 -16.49 12.44 7.73
N GLN A 122 -17.36 11.94 8.62
CA GLN A 122 -16.93 11.20 9.81
C GLN A 122 -16.20 9.91 9.47
N ILE A 123 -16.72 9.13 8.50
CA ILE A 123 -16.07 7.91 8.03
C ILE A 123 -14.69 8.23 7.46
N VAL A 124 -14.59 9.22 6.57
CA VAL A 124 -13.32 9.63 5.97
C VAL A 124 -12.34 10.15 7.02
N ALA A 125 -12.80 10.98 7.96
CA ALA A 125 -11.95 11.50 9.03
C ALA A 125 -11.42 10.38 9.94
N PHE A 126 -12.27 9.40 10.27
CA PHE A 126 -11.87 8.25 11.07
C PHE A 126 -10.86 7.37 10.32
N VAL A 127 -11.11 7.06 9.05
CA VAL A 127 -10.17 6.29 8.21
C VAL A 127 -8.84 7.04 8.07
N ALA A 128 -8.86 8.35 7.87
CA ALA A 128 -7.66 9.18 7.80
C ALA A 128 -6.88 9.16 9.13
N ALA A 129 -7.56 9.20 10.27
CA ALA A 129 -6.92 9.09 11.57
C ALA A 129 -6.26 7.70 11.76
N LEU A 130 -6.93 6.63 11.35
CA LEU A 130 -6.36 5.27 11.37
C LEU A 130 -5.17 5.13 10.42
N GLU A 131 -5.24 5.74 9.25
CA GLU A 131 -4.15 5.71 8.26
C GLU A 131 -2.90 6.44 8.75
N LEU A 132 -3.06 7.53 9.50
CA LEU A 132 -1.95 8.30 10.05
C LEU A 132 -1.39 7.69 11.35
N GLY A 133 -2.24 7.05 12.16
CA GLY A 133 -1.89 6.59 13.50
C GLY A 133 -1.60 5.09 13.63
N VAL A 134 -2.28 4.23 12.86
CA VAL A 134 -2.28 2.76 13.08
C VAL A 134 -1.77 2.01 11.85
N MET A 135 -2.23 2.36 10.65
CA MET A 135 -1.92 1.65 9.40
C MET A 135 -0.61 2.13 8.77
N LYS A 136 0.42 2.31 9.61
CA LYS A 136 1.79 2.62 9.19
C LYS A 136 2.70 1.52 9.71
N ASP A 137 3.78 1.28 8.98
CA ASP A 137 4.86 0.46 9.50
C ASP A 137 5.57 1.24 10.60
N ILE A 138 5.31 0.88 11.86
CA ILE A 138 5.92 1.53 13.03
C ILE A 138 7.22 0.78 13.33
N GLU A 139 8.35 1.43 13.09
CA GLU A 139 9.65 0.86 13.40
C GLU A 139 9.73 0.47 14.90
N GLY A 140 10.08 -0.80 15.17
CA GLY A 140 10.26 -1.31 16.54
C GLY A 140 9.05 -2.03 17.15
N THR A 141 7.93 -2.20 16.44
CA THR A 141 6.76 -2.97 16.94
C THR A 141 6.78 -4.47 16.62
N GLY A 142 7.90 -4.99 16.11
CA GLY A 142 8.03 -6.42 15.79
C GLY A 142 7.29 -6.85 14.53
N ASN A 143 7.07 -5.93 13.58
CA ASN A 143 6.42 -6.23 12.30
C ASN A 143 7.27 -7.24 11.51
N GLU A 144 6.71 -8.41 11.21
CA GLU A 144 7.44 -9.51 10.54
C GLU A 144 7.56 -9.28 9.03
N PHE A 145 6.67 -8.47 8.44
CA PHE A 145 6.63 -8.21 7.01
C PHE A 145 5.93 -6.91 6.65
N VAL A 146 6.17 -6.44 5.43
CA VAL A 146 5.55 -5.23 4.86
C VAL A 146 4.02 -5.35 4.85
N GLY A 147 3.34 -4.43 5.53
CA GLY A 147 1.88 -4.43 5.65
C GLY A 147 1.35 -5.22 6.86
N ASP A 148 2.20 -5.60 7.80
CA ASP A 148 1.78 -6.13 9.09
C ASP A 148 1.23 -5.02 9.99
N PHE A 149 -0.10 -4.84 9.98
CA PHE A 149 -0.79 -3.82 10.79
C PHE A 149 -1.11 -4.28 12.22
N ARG A 150 -0.63 -5.45 12.64
CA ARG A 150 -0.84 -5.92 14.01
C ARG A 150 -0.07 -5.06 15.02
N ASN A 151 1.04 -4.44 14.59
CA ASN A 151 1.91 -3.60 15.41
C ASN A 151 2.23 -4.24 16.78
N GLY A 152 2.41 -5.57 16.81
CA GLY A 152 2.66 -6.35 18.03
C GLY A 152 1.52 -6.38 19.07
N SER A 153 0.33 -5.86 18.73
CA SER A 153 -0.79 -5.68 19.68
C SER A 153 -1.86 -6.77 19.62
N LEU A 154 -2.00 -7.45 18.48
CA LEU A 154 -3.03 -8.46 18.24
C LEU A 154 -2.39 -9.71 17.62
N ASP A 155 -2.27 -10.77 18.41
CA ASP A 155 -1.88 -12.09 17.92
C ASP A 155 -3.11 -13.01 17.90
N PHE A 156 -3.61 -13.30 16.69
CA PHE A 156 -4.68 -14.28 16.46
C PHE A 156 -4.11 -15.70 16.30
N GLY A 157 -3.08 -16.04 17.07
CA GLY A 157 -2.32 -17.29 16.96
C GLY A 157 -1.40 -17.34 15.74
N TRP A 158 -1.08 -16.19 15.15
CA TRP A 158 -0.17 -16.07 14.02
C TRP A 158 1.22 -16.60 14.36
N ASP A 159 1.69 -16.31 15.58
CA ASP A 159 3.02 -16.68 16.04
C ASP A 159 3.17 -18.19 16.26
N THR A 160 2.05 -18.93 16.25
CA THR A 160 2.02 -20.40 16.40
C THR A 160 2.14 -21.15 15.07
N PHE A 161 1.97 -20.48 13.93
CA PHE A 161 2.09 -21.13 12.62
C PHE A 161 3.54 -21.33 12.20
N ASP A 162 3.77 -22.39 11.43
CA ASP A 162 5.02 -22.62 10.73
C ASP A 162 5.21 -21.62 9.57
N GLU A 163 6.46 -21.37 9.20
CA GLU A 163 6.81 -20.37 8.17
C GLU A 163 6.24 -20.69 6.79
N GLU A 164 6.08 -21.98 6.45
CA GLU A 164 5.46 -22.40 5.18
C GLU A 164 3.96 -22.06 5.17
N THR A 165 3.25 -22.34 6.26
CA THR A 165 1.85 -21.94 6.42
C THR A 165 1.70 -20.42 6.40
N LYS A 166 2.56 -19.67 7.10
CA LYS A 166 2.53 -18.19 7.05
C LYS A 166 2.69 -17.68 5.62
N LEU A 167 3.64 -18.22 4.86
CA LEU A 167 3.88 -17.85 3.47
C LEU A 167 2.69 -18.22 2.57
N SER A 168 2.11 -19.41 2.75
CA SER A 168 0.90 -19.84 2.03
C SER A 168 -0.29 -18.92 2.30
N LYS A 169 -0.56 -18.58 3.57
CA LYS A 169 -1.67 -17.69 3.96
C LYS A 169 -1.50 -16.28 3.41
N ARG A 170 -0.27 -15.75 3.43
CA ARG A 170 0.03 -14.45 2.81
C ARG A 170 -0.12 -14.47 1.30
N ALA A 171 0.21 -15.59 0.65
CA ALA A 171 -0.01 -15.75 -0.78
C ALA A 171 -1.50 -15.83 -1.11
N ILE A 172 -2.32 -16.46 -0.26
CA ILE A 172 -3.78 -16.47 -0.38
C ILE A 172 -4.38 -15.09 -0.16
N GLU A 173 -3.85 -14.31 0.78
CA GLU A 173 -4.34 -12.94 1.02
C GLU A 173 -4.13 -12.02 -0.18
N LEU A 174 -3.04 -12.24 -0.91
CA LEU A 174 -2.62 -11.39 -2.01
C LEU A 174 -3.34 -11.68 -3.34
N ASN A 175 -3.79 -12.92 -3.55
CA ASN A 175 -4.44 -13.39 -4.78
C ASN A 175 -5.97 -13.41 -4.65
#